data_AF-A0AA41BKV5-F1
#
_entry.id   AF-A0AA41BKV5-F1
#
_cell.length_a   1.000
_cell.length_b   1.000
_cell.length_c   1.000
_cell.angle_alpha   90.00
_cell.angle_beta   90.00
_cell.angle_gamma   90.00
#
_symmetry.space_group_name_H-M   'P 1'
#
loop_
_entity.id
_entity.type
_entity.pdbx_description
1 polymer ?
#
loop_
_entity_poly.entity_id
_entity_poly.type
_entity_poly.pdbx_seq_one_letter_code
_entity_poly.pdbx_strand_id
1 'polypeptide(L)'
;LSGMLTLSAALALMMWIKTPTHNRYLVAYALLMTFSFYTHYFTLFTLIAHWIAVTILSCQSHKTACYLKLPGWWFANLAIAVAYLPWLPVLFNLLTHLAQLRAGNDIGWIPPVTWRDLPAMYWHFFTGNNGQGFPSFILWLAVGGFIGTVGRISLCNGEYERYQLILFC
;
A
#
# COMPACT_ATOMS: atom_id res chain seq x y z
N LEU A 1 -6.98 4.76 14.05
CA LEU A 1 -7.86 5.47 13.10
C LEU A 1 -7.44 5.24 11.64
N SER A 2 -6.20 5.56 11.26
CA SER A 2 -5.66 5.32 9.91
C SER A 2 -5.83 3.87 9.42
N GLY A 3 -5.52 2.88 10.26
CA GLY A 3 -5.68 1.46 9.90
C GLY A 3 -7.13 1.05 9.55
N MET A 4 -8.12 1.65 10.21
CA MET A 4 -9.54 1.38 9.90
C MET A 4 -9.95 2.02 8.57
N LEU A 5 -9.41 3.20 8.26
CA LEU A 5 -9.68 3.91 7.01
C LEU A 5 -9.05 3.17 5.82
N THR A 6 -7.83 2.66 5.97
CA THR A 6 -7.15 1.88 4.93
C THR A 6 -7.84 0.54 4.70
N LEU A 7 -8.28 -0.15 5.76
CA LEU A 7 -9.09 -1.38 5.64
C LEU A 7 -10.43 -1.10 4.95
N SER A 8 -11.10 0.00 5.29
CA SER A 8 -12.36 0.40 4.65
C SER A 8 -12.15 0.74 3.17
N ALA A 9 -11.03 1.38 2.83
CA ALA A 9 -10.65 1.65 1.45
C ALA A 9 -10.39 0.35 0.67
N ALA A 10 -9.68 -0.61 1.26
CA ALA A 10 -9.44 -1.93 0.66
C ALA A 10 -10.75 -2.67 0.39
N LEU A 11 -11.70 -2.65 1.33
CA LEU A 11 -13.04 -3.23 1.15
C LEU A 11 -13.83 -2.52 0.05
N ALA A 12 -13.82 -1.18 0.00
CA ALA A 12 -14.46 -0.41 -1.06
C ALA A 12 -13.87 -0.74 -2.44
N LEU A 13 -12.55 -0.93 -2.52
CA LEU A 13 -11.87 -1.36 -3.74
C LEU A 13 -12.29 -2.76 -4.17
N MET A 14 -12.37 -3.71 -3.22
CA MET A 14 -12.84 -5.06 -3.49
C MET A 14 -14.27 -5.06 -4.05
N MET A 15 -15.16 -4.25 -3.47
CA MET A 15 -16.55 -4.12 -3.92
C MET A 15 -16.65 -3.52 -5.33
N TRP A 16 -15.79 -2.55 -5.65
CA TRP A 16 -15.70 -2.01 -7.00
C TRP A 16 -15.22 -3.06 -8.01
N ILE A 17 -14.19 -3.84 -7.68
CA ILE A 17 -13.66 -4.89 -8.57
C ILE A 17 -14.73 -5.96 -8.85
N LYS A 18 -15.56 -6.31 -7.85
CA LYS A 18 -16.69 -7.23 -8.03
C LYS A 18 -17.82 -6.65 -8.90
N THR A 19 -18.00 -5.33 -8.88
CA THR A 19 -19.08 -4.64 -9.61
C THR A 19 -18.58 -3.36 -10.30
N PRO A 20 -17.80 -3.48 -11.40
CA PRO A 20 -17.10 -2.35 -12.01
C PRO A 20 -18.04 -1.32 -12.67
N THR A 21 -19.33 -1.64 -12.82
CA THR A 21 -20.37 -0.75 -13.35
C THR A 21 -20.79 0.35 -12.38
N HIS A 22 -20.55 0.20 -11.07
CA HIS A 22 -20.95 1.15 -10.05
C HIS A 22 -19.79 2.06 -9.60
N ASN A 23 -19.67 3.24 -10.21
CA ASN A 23 -18.64 4.25 -9.87
C ASN A 23 -18.73 4.77 -8.42
N ARG A 24 -19.85 4.53 -7.70
CA ARG A 24 -20.02 4.96 -6.30
C ARG A 24 -18.95 4.37 -5.38
N TYR A 25 -18.53 3.13 -5.61
CA TYR A 25 -17.50 2.47 -4.82
C TYR A 25 -16.10 3.07 -5.07
N LEU A 26 -15.80 3.49 -6.30
CA LEU A 26 -14.59 4.24 -6.63
C LEU A 26 -14.54 5.60 -5.93
N VAL A 27 -15.68 6.31 -5.87
CA VAL A 27 -15.77 7.60 -5.15
C VAL A 27 -15.54 7.39 -3.66
N ALA A 28 -16.18 6.39 -3.06
CA ALA A 28 -15.97 6.04 -1.65
C ALA A 28 -14.50 5.67 -1.37
N TYR A 29 -13.88 4.87 -2.24
CA TYR A 29 -12.46 4.53 -2.18
C TYR A 29 -11.58 5.79 -2.22
N ALA A 30 -11.80 6.70 -3.18
CA ALA A 30 -11.03 7.92 -3.32
C ALA A 30 -11.14 8.84 -2.09
N LEU A 31 -12.34 8.96 -1.52
CA LEU A 31 -12.56 9.74 -0.29
C LEU A 31 -11.86 9.10 0.91
N LEU A 32 -11.98 7.79 1.09
CA LEU A 32 -11.34 7.06 2.19
C LEU A 32 -9.81 7.08 2.10
N MET A 33 -9.25 6.92 0.89
CA MET A 33 -7.81 7.04 0.66
C MET A 33 -7.33 8.46 0.92
N THR A 34 -8.03 9.47 0.41
CA THR A 34 -7.69 10.88 0.64
C THR A 34 -7.69 11.17 2.14
N PHE A 35 -8.75 10.79 2.86
CA PHE A 35 -8.83 11.00 4.30
C PHE A 35 -7.70 10.28 5.05
N SER A 36 -7.34 9.06 4.63
CA SER A 36 -6.19 8.34 5.17
C SER A 36 -4.88 9.11 4.96
N PHE A 37 -4.64 9.68 3.78
CA PHE A 37 -3.46 10.50 3.48
C PHE A 37 -3.36 11.75 4.37
N TYR A 38 -4.50 12.38 4.67
CA TYR A 38 -4.54 13.51 5.61
C TYR A 38 -4.20 13.10 7.04
N THR A 39 -4.41 11.84 7.42
CA THR A 39 -4.04 11.35 8.75
C THR A 39 -2.58 10.94 8.85
N HIS A 40 -2.01 10.33 7.80
CA HIS A 40 -0.63 9.86 7.87
C HIS A 40 0.03 9.71 6.50
N TYR A 41 1.28 10.16 6.37
CA TYR A 41 2.10 9.98 5.16
C TYR A 41 2.35 8.52 4.78
N PHE A 42 2.33 7.57 5.75
CA PHE A 42 2.57 6.15 5.49
C PHE A 42 1.45 5.47 4.68
N THR A 43 0.29 6.12 4.55
CA THR A 43 -0.78 5.70 3.63
C THR A 43 -0.30 5.60 2.18
N LEU A 44 0.81 6.27 1.81
CA LEU A 44 1.44 6.11 0.51
C LEU A 44 1.81 4.65 0.22
N PHE A 45 2.35 3.92 1.21
CA PHE A 45 2.69 2.50 1.05
C PHE A 45 1.45 1.65 0.81
N THR A 46 0.36 1.95 1.51
CA THR A 46 -0.93 1.32 1.29
C THR A 46 -1.46 1.60 -0.13
N LEU A 47 -1.37 2.84 -0.64
CA LEU A 47 -1.77 3.16 -2.01
C LEU A 47 -0.97 2.35 -3.04
N ILE A 48 0.35 2.23 -2.83
CA ILE A 48 1.23 1.43 -3.68
C ILE A 48 0.81 -0.05 -3.64
N ALA A 49 0.50 -0.59 -2.46
CA ALA A 49 0.04 -1.97 -2.31
C ALA A 49 -1.27 -2.21 -3.09
N HIS A 50 -2.24 -1.29 -3.04
CA HIS A 50 -3.47 -1.38 -3.82
C HIS A 50 -3.21 -1.35 -5.34
N TRP A 51 -2.25 -0.54 -5.80
CA TRP A 51 -1.82 -0.53 -7.20
C TRP A 51 -1.17 -1.87 -7.62
N ILE A 52 -0.33 -2.46 -6.76
CA ILE A 52 0.26 -3.77 -7.01
C ILE A 52 -0.83 -4.84 -7.06
N ALA A 53 -1.79 -4.84 -6.14
CA ALA A 53 -2.90 -5.79 -6.14
C ALA A 53 -3.74 -5.69 -7.43
N VAL A 54 -4.08 -4.47 -7.87
CA VAL A 54 -4.86 -4.24 -9.10
C VAL A 54 -4.07 -4.61 -10.36
N THR A 55 -2.76 -4.36 -10.40
CA THR A 55 -1.91 -4.75 -11.54
C THR A 55 -1.75 -6.26 -11.64
N ILE A 56 -1.52 -6.95 -10.52
CA ILE A 56 -1.52 -8.42 -10.45
C ILE A 56 -2.85 -8.97 -10.95
N LEU A 57 -3.98 -8.43 -10.49
CA LEU A 57 -5.31 -8.87 -10.91
C LEU A 57 -5.59 -8.58 -12.40
N SER A 58 -5.07 -7.47 -12.93
CA SER A 58 -5.25 -7.09 -14.34
C SER A 58 -4.39 -7.89 -15.30
N CYS A 59 -3.19 -8.31 -14.89
CA CYS A 59 -2.37 -9.26 -15.64
C CYS A 59 -3.03 -10.65 -15.73
N GLN A 60 -3.92 -11.00 -14.80
CA GLN A 60 -4.63 -12.28 -14.77
C GLN A 60 -5.91 -12.30 -15.64
N SER A 61 -6.45 -11.14 -16.03
CA SER A 61 -7.70 -11.07 -16.79
C SER A 61 -7.47 -11.31 -18.29
N HIS A 62 -7.28 -12.57 -18.66
CA HIS A 62 -7.16 -12.98 -20.07
C HIS A 62 -8.51 -13.00 -20.81
N LYS A 63 -9.67 -12.77 -20.14
CA LYS A 63 -10.98 -12.83 -20.82
C LYS A 63 -11.99 -11.72 -20.52
N THR A 64 -11.83 -10.91 -19.47
CA THR A 64 -12.87 -9.91 -19.14
C THR A 64 -12.29 -8.68 -18.47
N ALA A 65 -12.00 -7.67 -19.30
CA ALA A 65 -11.63 -6.30 -18.93
C ALA A 65 -10.36 -6.13 -18.08
N CYS A 66 -9.35 -5.48 -18.68
CA CYS A 66 -8.21 -4.97 -17.95
C CYS A 66 -8.69 -3.83 -17.02
N TYR A 67 -8.65 -4.04 -15.70
CA TYR A 67 -9.12 -3.03 -14.72
C TYR A 67 -8.33 -1.72 -14.83
N LEU A 68 -7.06 -1.77 -15.24
CA LEU A 68 -6.25 -0.58 -15.55
C LEU A 68 -6.77 0.23 -16.74
N LYS A 69 -7.53 -0.36 -17.66
CA LYS A 69 -8.10 0.36 -18.82
C LYS A 69 -9.40 1.08 -18.50
N LEU A 70 -9.99 0.86 -17.32
CA LEU A 70 -11.19 1.59 -16.93
C LEU A 70 -10.84 3.05 -16.60
N PRO A 71 -11.48 4.04 -17.26
CA PRO A 71 -11.18 5.44 -17.01
C PRO A 71 -11.53 5.85 -15.57
N GLY A 72 -12.51 5.20 -14.95
CA GLY A 72 -12.90 5.45 -13.56
C GLY A 72 -11.76 5.22 -12.56
N TRP A 73 -10.89 4.23 -12.79
CA TRP A 73 -9.71 3.98 -11.96
C TRP A 73 -8.73 5.14 -12.02
N TRP A 74 -8.47 5.65 -13.23
CA TRP A 74 -7.59 6.80 -13.43
C TRP A 74 -8.14 8.07 -12.81
N PHE A 75 -9.44 8.34 -12.95
CA PHE A 75 -10.07 9.50 -12.31
C PHE A 75 -9.99 9.46 -10.78
N ALA A 76 -10.23 8.29 -10.16
CA ALA A 76 -10.11 8.15 -8.71
C ALA A 76 -8.67 8.41 -8.23
N ASN A 77 -7.67 7.85 -8.91
CA ASN A 77 -6.26 8.07 -8.55
C ASN A 77 -5.80 9.50 -8.83
N LEU A 78 -6.29 10.13 -9.90
CA LEU A 78 -6.04 11.53 -10.20
C LEU A 78 -6.64 12.43 -9.11
N ALA A 79 -7.86 12.14 -8.65
CA ALA A 79 -8.48 12.86 -7.55
C ALA A 79 -7.67 12.74 -6.25
N ILE A 80 -7.18 11.53 -5.92
CA ILE A 80 -6.29 11.32 -4.77
C ILE A 80 -4.99 12.12 -4.94
N ALA A 81 -4.39 12.10 -6.13
CA ALA A 81 -3.14 12.81 -6.43
C ALA A 81 -3.31 14.33 -6.31
N VAL A 82 -4.39 14.88 -6.85
CA VAL A 82 -4.72 16.32 -6.73
C VAL A 82 -4.96 16.70 -5.28
N ALA A 83 -5.67 15.87 -4.52
CA ALA A 83 -5.90 16.11 -3.09
C ALA A 83 -4.62 16.04 -2.25
N TYR A 84 -3.63 15.26 -2.70
CA TYR A 84 -2.32 15.13 -2.06
C TYR A 84 -1.31 16.21 -2.48
N LEU A 85 -1.53 16.85 -3.64
CA LEU A 85 -0.64 17.85 -4.22
C LEU A 85 -0.26 19.01 -3.26
N PRO A 86 -1.17 19.54 -2.42
CA PRO A 86 -0.82 20.56 -1.42
C PRO A 86 0.17 20.09 -0.36
N TRP A 87 0.22 18.79 -0.09
CA TRP A 87 1.08 18.17 0.92
C TRP A 87 2.44 17.73 0.38
N LEU A 88 2.60 17.63 -0.95
CA LEU A 88 3.88 17.28 -1.58
C LEU A 88 5.02 18.23 -1.17
N PRO A 89 4.86 19.57 -1.20
CA PRO A 89 5.92 20.48 -0.77
C PRO A 89 6.34 20.25 0.68
N VAL A 90 5.38 19.95 1.57
CA VAL A 90 5.65 19.68 2.99
C VAL A 90 6.44 18.38 3.15
N LEU A 91 6.06 17.33 2.42
CA LEU A 91 6.79 16.07 2.39
C LEU A 91 8.22 16.27 1.88
N PHE A 92 8.39 16.98 0.77
CA PHE A 92 9.71 17.28 0.22
C PHE A 92 10.54 18.09 1.21
N ASN A 93 9.95 19.10 1.85
CA ASN A 93 10.61 19.93 2.85
C ASN A 93 11.09 19.09 4.05
N LEU A 94 10.25 18.16 4.52
CA LEU A 94 10.62 17.17 5.54
C LEU A 94 11.80 16.32 5.09
N LEU A 95 11.75 15.76 3.88
CA LEU A 95 12.81 14.90 3.33
C LEU A 95 14.13 15.64 3.13
N THR A 96 14.11 16.88 2.63
CA THR A 96 15.30 17.70 2.39
C THR A 96 15.92 18.22 3.68
N HIS A 97 15.10 18.48 4.71
CA HIS A 97 15.56 18.96 6.00
C HIS A 97 15.72 17.86 7.05
N LEU A 98 15.58 16.58 6.68
CA LEU A 98 15.88 15.44 7.55
C LEU A 98 17.27 15.57 8.21
N ALA A 99 18.26 16.05 7.47
CA ALA A 99 19.61 16.28 7.98
C ALA A 99 19.68 17.43 9.02
N GLN A 100 18.90 18.50 8.82
CA GLN A 100 18.83 19.65 9.73
C GLN A 100 17.97 19.35 10.97
N LEU A 101 16.85 18.65 10.82
CA LEU A 101 16.01 18.18 11.93
C LEU A 101 16.73 17.14 12.81
N ARG A 102 17.60 16.32 12.21
CA ARG A 102 18.51 15.43 12.95
C ARG A 102 19.58 16.21 13.73
N ALA A 103 20.12 17.29 13.16
CA ALA A 103 21.11 18.15 13.81
C ALA A 103 20.50 19.06 14.91
N GLY A 104 19.22 19.43 14.79
CA GLY A 104 18.47 20.25 15.73
C GLY A 104 17.97 19.52 16.99
N ASN A 105 18.31 18.24 17.18
CA ASN A 105 17.94 17.40 18.33
C ASN A 105 16.45 17.07 18.51
N ASP A 106 15.54 17.54 17.63
CA ASP A 106 14.11 17.16 17.67
C ASP A 106 13.85 15.71 17.25
N ILE A 107 14.73 15.15 16.41
CA ILE A 107 14.60 13.78 15.84
C ILE A 107 15.90 12.97 16.04
N GLY A 108 16.88 13.51 16.77
CA GLY A 108 18.21 12.91 16.94
C GLY A 108 18.22 11.59 17.72
N TRP A 109 17.16 11.31 18.48
CA TRP A 109 16.99 10.08 19.25
C TRP A 109 16.46 8.89 18.42
N ILE A 110 15.93 9.13 17.20
CA ILE A 110 15.47 8.04 16.32
C ILE A 110 16.64 7.54 15.47
N PRO A 111 17.01 6.24 15.58
CA PRO A 111 18.08 5.68 14.78
C PRO A 111 17.76 5.80 13.28
N PRO A 112 18.79 5.96 12.42
CA PRO A 112 18.59 6.05 10.97
C PRO A 112 17.83 4.82 10.45
N VAL A 113 16.71 5.06 9.78
CA VAL A 113 16.00 4.01 9.04
C VAL A 113 16.88 3.58 7.88
N THR A 114 17.32 2.33 7.94
CA THR A 114 18.09 1.62 6.93
C THR A 114 17.19 0.72 6.09
N TRP A 115 17.67 0.27 4.93
CA TRP A 115 16.97 -0.69 4.07
C TRP A 115 16.65 -2.03 4.74
N ARG A 116 17.27 -2.34 5.88
CA ARG A 116 16.99 -3.53 6.69
C ARG A 116 15.75 -3.36 7.56
N ASP A 117 15.38 -2.14 7.91
CA ASP A 117 14.27 -1.88 8.83
C ASP A 117 12.92 -2.18 8.20
N LEU A 118 12.81 -2.07 6.87
CA LEU A 118 11.62 -2.46 6.12
C LEU A 118 11.26 -3.95 6.29
N PRO A 119 12.13 -4.92 5.93
CA PRO A 119 11.82 -6.33 6.13
C PRO A 119 11.90 -6.74 7.62
N ALA A 120 12.63 -6.02 8.47
CA ALA A 120 12.61 -6.23 9.91
C ALA A 120 11.25 -5.88 10.53
N MET A 121 10.58 -4.83 10.04
CA MET A 121 9.23 -4.46 10.48
C MET A 121 8.21 -5.53 10.10
N TYR A 122 8.33 -6.09 8.89
CA TYR A 122 7.54 -7.25 8.46
C TYR A 122 7.79 -8.45 9.39
N TRP A 123 9.04 -8.76 9.71
CA TRP A 123 9.39 -9.85 10.63
C TRP A 123 8.87 -9.62 12.05
N HIS A 124 8.95 -8.38 12.54
CA HIS A 124 8.42 -7.98 13.84
C HIS A 124 6.91 -8.16 13.92
N PHE A 125 6.18 -7.86 12.85
CA PHE A 125 4.74 -8.07 12.80
C PHE A 125 4.36 -9.55 13.04
N PHE A 126 5.09 -10.50 12.48
CA PHE A 126 4.79 -11.93 12.63
C PHE A 126 5.35 -12.56 13.91
N THR A 127 6.51 -12.10 14.38
CA THR A 127 7.26 -12.79 15.43
C THR A 127 7.37 -11.99 16.73
N GLY A 128 6.94 -10.74 16.74
CA GLY A 128 7.15 -9.81 17.86
C GLY A 128 8.62 -9.43 18.10
N ASN A 129 9.54 -9.91 17.26
CA ASN A 129 10.98 -9.67 17.38
C ASN A 129 11.49 -8.88 16.17
N ASN A 130 12.41 -7.94 16.36
CA ASN A 130 12.95 -7.09 15.29
C ASN A 130 13.96 -7.83 14.40
N GLY A 131 14.19 -9.13 14.62
CA GLY A 131 15.09 -9.94 13.78
C GLY A 131 16.54 -9.43 13.81
N GLN A 132 16.95 -8.71 14.85
CA GLN A 132 18.28 -8.10 14.98
C GLN A 132 19.42 -9.13 14.88
N GLY A 133 19.16 -10.38 15.27
CA GLY A 133 20.11 -11.50 15.16
C GLY A 133 20.23 -12.12 13.77
N PHE A 134 19.39 -11.74 12.79
CA PHE A 134 19.41 -12.32 11.45
C PHE A 134 20.02 -11.37 10.41
N PRO A 135 20.85 -11.87 9.47
CA PRO A 135 21.34 -11.06 8.34
C PRO A 135 20.18 -10.58 7.46
N SER A 136 20.36 -9.39 6.88
CA SER A 136 19.33 -8.68 6.10
C SER A 136 18.76 -9.49 4.94
N PHE A 137 19.57 -10.32 4.27
CA PHE A 137 19.12 -11.17 3.17
C PHE A 137 18.04 -12.18 3.58
N ILE A 138 18.10 -12.74 4.79
CA ILE A 138 17.09 -13.69 5.27
C ILE A 138 15.74 -12.98 5.47
N LEU A 139 15.76 -11.77 6.02
CA LEU A 139 14.55 -10.96 6.20
C LEU A 139 13.92 -10.61 4.84
N TRP A 140 14.74 -10.26 3.85
CA TRP A 140 14.26 -10.03 2.47
C TRP A 140 13.74 -11.29 1.79
N LEU A 141 14.35 -12.45 2.04
CA LEU A 141 13.82 -13.74 1.56
C LEU A 141 12.48 -14.09 2.19
N ALA A 142 12.27 -13.76 3.47
CA ALA A 142 10.97 -13.99 4.13
C ALA A 142 9.87 -13.14 3.48
N VAL A 143 10.14 -11.85 3.25
CA VAL A 143 9.22 -10.94 2.56
C VAL A 143 8.98 -11.39 1.11
N GLY A 144 10.05 -11.62 0.35
CA GLY A 144 9.97 -12.05 -1.05
C GLY A 144 9.31 -13.42 -1.21
N GLY A 145 9.56 -14.34 -0.28
CA GLY A 145 8.94 -15.65 -0.21
C GLY A 145 7.43 -15.55 0.03
N PHE A 146 6.99 -14.69 0.97
CA PHE A 146 5.57 -14.46 1.20
C PHE A 146 4.89 -13.83 -0.01
N ILE A 147 5.48 -12.79 -0.60
CA ILE A 147 4.94 -12.17 -1.83
C ILE A 147 4.88 -13.20 -2.96
N GLY A 148 5.91 -14.04 -3.09
CA GLY A 148 5.99 -15.09 -4.09
C GLY A 148 4.96 -16.20 -3.89
N THR A 149 4.72 -16.65 -2.65
CA THR A 149 3.71 -17.68 -2.36
C THR A 149 2.31 -17.13 -2.52
N VAL A 150 2.02 -15.93 -2.02
CA VAL A 150 0.74 -15.24 -2.20
C VAL A 150 0.48 -14.99 -3.68
N GLY A 151 1.49 -14.54 -4.43
CA GLY A 151 1.43 -14.41 -5.88
C GLY A 151 1.15 -15.75 -6.58
N ARG A 152 1.84 -16.83 -6.21
CA ARG A 152 1.60 -18.16 -6.78
C ARG A 152 0.22 -18.73 -6.43
N ILE A 153 -0.22 -18.62 -5.18
CA ILE A 153 -1.54 -19.08 -4.74
C ILE A 153 -2.63 -18.31 -5.47
N SER A 154 -2.46 -16.99 -5.62
CA SER A 154 -3.33 -16.15 -6.45
C SER A 154 -3.38 -16.61 -7.91
N LEU A 155 -2.24 -17.05 -8.47
CA LEU A 155 -2.15 -17.49 -9.86
C LEU A 155 -2.72 -18.89 -10.07
N CYS A 156 -2.65 -19.76 -9.06
CA CYS A 156 -3.12 -21.15 -9.14
C CYS A 156 -4.60 -21.32 -8.75
N ASN A 157 -5.15 -20.49 -7.87
CA ASN A 157 -6.51 -20.67 -7.35
C ASN A 157 -7.59 -19.90 -8.11
N GLY A 158 -8.80 -20.48 -8.10
CA GLY A 158 -9.98 -20.03 -8.84
C GLY A 158 -10.54 -18.68 -8.37
N GLU A 159 -11.47 -18.12 -9.15
CA GLU A 159 -11.95 -16.73 -9.04
C GLU A 159 -12.35 -16.25 -7.64
N TYR A 160 -12.82 -17.12 -6.74
CA TYR A 160 -13.31 -16.73 -5.41
C TYR A 160 -12.20 -16.34 -4.42
N GLU A 161 -11.00 -16.94 -4.50
CA GLU A 161 -9.88 -16.59 -3.60
C GLU A 161 -9.08 -15.37 -4.09
N ARG A 162 -9.25 -14.97 -5.36
CA ARG A 162 -8.56 -13.82 -5.96
C ARG A 162 -8.93 -12.49 -5.29
N TYR A 163 -10.12 -12.39 -4.72
CA TYR A 163 -10.57 -11.17 -4.06
C TYR A 163 -10.04 -11.02 -2.62
N GLN A 164 -9.62 -12.12 -1.98
CA GLN A 164 -9.10 -12.06 -0.61
C GLN A 164 -7.71 -11.40 -0.52
N LEU A 165 -6.96 -11.33 -1.62
CA LEU A 165 -5.66 -10.66 -1.69
C LEU A 165 -5.71 -9.17 -1.30
N ILE A 166 -6.83 -8.50 -1.60
CA ILE A 166 -7.01 -7.08 -1.30
C ILE A 166 -7.21 -6.87 0.21
N LEU A 167 -7.71 -7.87 0.93
CA LEU A 167 -7.89 -7.82 2.39
C LEU A 167 -6.58 -7.95 3.16
N PHE A 168 -5.54 -8.52 2.54
CA PHE A 168 -4.21 -8.70 3.12
C PHE A 168 -3.20 -7.60 2.71
N CYS A 169 -3.62 -6.62 1.89
CA CYS A 169 -2.83 -5.45 1.50
C CYS A 169 -3.17 -4.23 2.37
#